data_AF-A0A1V4WRA9-F1
#
_entry.id   AF-A0A1V4WRA9-F1
#
_cell.length_a   1.000
_cell.length_b   1.000
_cell.length_c   1.000
_cell.angle_alpha   90.00
_cell.angle_beta   90.00
_cell.angle_gamma   90.00
#
_symmetry.space_group_name_H-M   'P 1'
#
loop_
_entity.id
_entity.type
_entity.pdbx_description
1 polymer ?
#
loop_
_entity_poly.entity_id
_entity_poly.type
_entity_poly.pdbx_seq_one_letter_code
_entity_poly.pdbx_strand_id
1 'polypeptide(L)'
;MEKRRTRRKKVKTRESCQYAVETLDWGLDYSLSLDPQHKISAGPYWEYAHLKVNGRFVEPQRLLDRAIDVIILGERHIGFAMEKPLEVTWQPRAVGGLTVSKSMTDCYISIPFDALTLIAGGMEHGRVRFVTFFGEALYRNKADIRSVSFERSYVPEEND
;
A
#
# COMPACT_ATOMS: atom_id res chain seq x y z
N MET A 1 32.32 -38.68 -9.25
CA MET A 1 30.95 -38.13 -9.10
C MET A 1 31.01 -36.62 -9.23
N GLU A 2 30.65 -36.09 -10.39
CA GLU A 2 30.79 -34.68 -10.73
C GLU A 2 29.58 -33.89 -10.20
N LYS A 3 29.82 -32.97 -9.26
CA LYS A 3 28.78 -32.16 -8.61
C LYS A 3 28.20 -31.16 -9.62
N ARG A 4 26.98 -31.41 -10.11
CA ARG A 4 26.18 -30.45 -10.89
C ARG A 4 26.04 -29.14 -10.12
N ARG A 5 26.74 -28.09 -10.57
CA ARG A 5 26.54 -26.70 -10.13
C ARG A 5 25.16 -26.24 -10.56
N THR A 6 24.24 -26.15 -9.62
CA THR A 6 22.91 -25.55 -9.80
C THR A 6 23.08 -24.08 -10.18
N ARG A 7 22.86 -23.74 -11.46
CA ARG A 7 22.84 -22.35 -11.92
C ARG A 7 21.72 -21.60 -11.19
N ARG A 8 22.08 -20.71 -10.26
CA ARG A 8 21.14 -19.75 -9.65
C ARG A 8 20.55 -18.90 -10.78
N LYS A 9 19.25 -19.06 -11.05
CA LYS A 9 18.52 -18.22 -12.01
C LYS A 9 18.62 -16.77 -11.54
N LYS A 10 19.20 -15.91 -12.38
CA LYS A 10 19.26 -14.46 -12.17
C LYS A 10 17.81 -13.95 -12.08
N VAL A 11 17.42 -13.42 -10.92
CA VAL A 11 16.09 -12.81 -10.74
C VAL A 11 16.03 -11.63 -11.70
N LYS A 12 15.11 -11.66 -12.66
CA LYS A 12 14.87 -10.55 -13.58
C LYS A 12 14.21 -9.46 -12.75
N THR A 13 14.89 -8.33 -12.56
CA THR A 13 14.30 -7.15 -11.89
C THR A 13 13.03 -6.79 -12.65
N ARG A 14 11.89 -6.74 -11.95
CA ARG A 14 10.62 -6.30 -12.53
C ARG A 14 10.75 -4.82 -12.87
N GLU A 15 10.23 -4.41 -14.02
CA GLU A 15 10.16 -3.01 -14.40
C GLU A 15 9.35 -2.24 -13.35
N SER A 16 9.76 -1.02 -13.04
CA SER A 16 9.02 -0.16 -12.12
C SER A 16 7.82 0.46 -12.85
N CYS A 17 6.75 0.76 -12.11
CA CYS A 17 5.55 1.37 -12.64
C CYS A 17 4.98 2.33 -11.60
N GLN A 18 4.52 3.48 -12.08
CA GLN A 18 3.67 4.37 -11.33
C GLN A 18 2.21 4.03 -11.58
N TYR A 19 1.41 4.19 -10.53
CA TYR A 19 -0.03 4.05 -10.57
C TYR A 19 -0.62 5.27 -9.89
N ALA A 20 -1.54 5.95 -10.54
CA ALA A 20 -2.20 7.11 -9.98
C ALA A 20 -3.70 6.88 -9.96
N VAL A 21 -4.32 7.17 -8.81
CA VAL A 21 -5.73 6.95 -8.56
C VAL A 21 -6.37 8.26 -8.15
N GLU A 22 -7.39 8.69 -8.89
CA GLU A 22 -8.29 9.75 -8.46
C GLU A 22 -9.25 9.19 -7.40
N THR A 23 -9.33 9.88 -6.27
CA THR A 23 -10.23 9.54 -5.16
C THR A 23 -11.65 10.00 -5.49
N LEU A 24 -12.62 9.09 -5.37
CA LEU A 24 -14.04 9.34 -5.63
C LEU A 24 -14.84 9.35 -4.32
N ASP A 25 -14.56 8.40 -3.43
CA ASP A 25 -15.20 8.28 -2.11
C ASP A 25 -14.20 7.69 -1.11
N TRP A 26 -14.46 7.88 0.18
CA TRP A 26 -13.62 7.30 1.23
C TRP A 26 -14.39 7.08 2.54
N GLY A 27 -13.88 6.15 3.36
CA GLY A 27 -14.38 5.88 4.70
C GLY A 27 -13.26 5.47 5.64
N LEU A 28 -13.38 5.87 6.91
CA LEU A 28 -12.46 5.48 7.97
C LEU A 28 -13.18 4.54 8.95
N ASP A 29 -12.67 3.33 9.07
CA ASP A 29 -13.14 2.36 10.05
C ASP A 29 -12.14 2.27 11.20
N TYR A 30 -12.65 2.32 12.43
CA TYR A 30 -11.87 2.22 13.65
C TYR A 30 -12.52 1.26 14.64
N SER A 31 -11.71 0.41 15.27
CA SER A 31 -12.13 -0.41 16.39
C SER A 31 -10.99 -0.62 17.38
N LEU A 32 -11.35 -0.66 18.66
CA LEU A 32 -10.45 -0.96 19.77
C LEU A 32 -11.12 -1.98 20.67
N SER A 33 -10.40 -3.04 21.01
CA SER A 33 -10.88 -4.14 21.85
C SER A 33 -9.79 -4.61 22.80
N LEU A 34 -10.20 -5.28 23.88
CA LEU A 34 -9.27 -5.99 24.76
C LEU A 34 -8.85 -7.30 24.09
N ASP A 35 -7.57 -7.65 24.21
CA ASP A 35 -7.04 -8.97 23.87
C ASP A 35 -6.32 -9.58 25.08
N PRO A 36 -7.06 -9.88 26.17
CA PRO A 36 -6.46 -10.31 27.44
C PRO A 36 -5.79 -11.69 27.34
N GLN A 37 -6.05 -12.43 26.26
CA GLN A 37 -5.49 -13.76 26.01
C GLN A 37 -4.44 -13.74 24.89
N HIS A 38 -4.09 -12.56 24.37
CA HIS A 38 -3.12 -12.38 23.27
C HIS A 38 -3.42 -13.29 22.07
N LYS A 39 -4.71 -13.47 21.78
CA LYS A 39 -5.18 -14.36 20.70
C LYS A 39 -4.99 -13.72 19.32
N ILE A 40 -4.93 -12.40 19.27
CA ILE A 40 -4.94 -11.60 18.04
C ILE A 40 -3.67 -10.75 17.96
N SER A 41 -3.17 -10.25 19.09
CA SER A 41 -2.04 -9.34 19.18
C SER A 41 -1.12 -9.69 20.35
N ALA A 42 0.14 -9.26 20.29
CA ALA A 42 1.09 -9.44 21.38
C ALA A 42 0.79 -8.55 22.61
N GLY A 43 -0.09 -7.55 22.47
CA GLY A 43 -0.45 -6.61 23.53
C GLY A 43 -1.79 -6.93 24.18
N PRO A 44 -2.13 -6.28 25.31
CA PRO A 44 -3.41 -6.46 26.01
C PRO A 44 -4.59 -5.81 25.26
N TYR A 45 -4.30 -5.03 24.23
CA TYR A 45 -5.28 -4.38 23.37
C TYR A 45 -5.11 -4.89 21.94
N TRP A 46 -6.22 -4.94 21.23
CA TRP A 46 -6.29 -5.10 19.79
C TRP A 46 -6.96 -3.87 19.19
N GLU A 47 -6.21 -3.15 18.38
CA GLU A 47 -6.68 -1.97 17.67
C GLU A 47 -6.60 -2.23 16.17
N TYR A 48 -7.66 -1.83 15.46
CA TYR A 48 -7.75 -1.92 14.03
C TYR A 48 -8.27 -0.60 13.49
N ALA A 49 -7.50 0.03 12.61
CA ALA A 49 -7.88 1.24 11.91
C ALA A 49 -7.51 1.11 10.44
N HIS A 50 -8.45 1.39 9.55
CA HIS A 50 -8.16 1.47 8.13
C HIS A 50 -8.97 2.55 7.43
N LEU A 51 -8.34 3.15 6.44
CA LEU A 51 -8.95 4.09 5.52
C LEU A 51 -9.22 3.36 4.20
N LYS A 52 -10.49 3.25 3.83
CA LYS A 52 -10.91 2.72 2.54
C LYS A 52 -11.11 3.89 1.58
N VAL A 53 -10.48 3.84 0.42
CA VAL A 53 -10.62 4.81 -0.65
C VAL A 53 -11.15 4.10 -1.88
N ASN A 54 -12.30 4.55 -2.38
CA ASN A 54 -12.81 4.15 -3.68
C ASN A 54 -12.34 5.16 -4.71
N GLY A 55 -11.79 4.68 -5.82
CA GLY A 55 -11.22 5.55 -6.83
C GLY A 55 -11.24 4.95 -8.22
N ARG A 56 -10.60 5.65 -9.14
CA ARG A 56 -10.32 5.17 -10.49
C ARG A 56 -8.89 5.48 -10.89
N PHE A 57 -8.28 4.59 -11.66
CA PHE A 57 -6.96 4.86 -12.20
C PHE A 57 -6.98 6.00 -13.22
N VAL A 58 -6.04 6.92 -13.07
CA VAL A 58 -5.66 7.90 -14.09
C VAL A 58 -4.34 7.50 -14.78
N GLU A 59 -3.53 6.66 -14.12
CA GLU A 59 -2.32 6.05 -14.68
C GLU A 59 -2.09 4.66 -14.07
N PRO A 60 -1.54 3.65 -14.80
CA PRO A 60 -1.10 3.64 -16.20
C PRO A 60 -2.25 3.55 -17.20
N GLN A 61 -1.98 3.91 -18.46
CA GLN A 61 -2.95 3.87 -19.56
C GLN A 61 -3.70 2.53 -19.69
N ARG A 62 -3.03 1.40 -19.40
CA ARG A 62 -3.64 0.07 -19.46
C ARG A 62 -4.75 -0.15 -18.42
N LEU A 63 -4.75 0.64 -17.35
CA LEU A 63 -5.74 0.58 -16.28
C LEU A 63 -6.66 1.81 -16.25
N LEU A 64 -6.52 2.74 -17.20
CA LEU A 64 -7.26 4.00 -17.21
C LEU A 64 -8.76 3.79 -16.97
N ASP A 65 -9.34 4.65 -16.13
CA ASP A 65 -10.75 4.66 -15.67
C ASP A 65 -11.24 3.40 -14.96
N ARG A 66 -10.38 2.40 -14.76
CA ARG A 66 -10.74 1.21 -14.00
C ARG A 66 -10.92 1.57 -12.53
N ALA A 67 -12.05 1.16 -11.96
CA ALA A 67 -12.34 1.31 -10.55
C ALA A 67 -11.35 0.51 -9.67
N ILE A 68 -11.06 1.04 -8.49
CA ILE A 68 -10.17 0.43 -7.51
C ILE A 68 -10.63 0.73 -6.08
N ASP A 69 -10.51 -0.27 -5.22
CA ASP A 69 -10.59 -0.11 -3.77
C ASP A 69 -9.18 -0.10 -3.18
N VAL A 70 -8.78 1.01 -2.56
CA VAL A 70 -7.50 1.13 -1.86
C VAL A 70 -7.78 1.03 -0.37
N ILE A 71 -7.23 0.01 0.29
CA ILE A 71 -7.36 -0.24 1.72
C ILE A 71 -6.02 0.13 2.37
N ILE A 72 -6.03 1.19 3.17
CA ILE A 72 -4.86 1.73 3.84
C ILE A 72 -4.93 1.36 5.31
N LEU A 73 -4.04 0.50 5.76
CA LEU A 73 -3.94 -0.02 7.12
C LEU A 73 -3.01 0.86 7.95
N GLY A 74 -3.49 1.31 9.10
CA GLY A 74 -2.66 2.00 10.09
C GLY A 74 -1.98 1.00 11.01
N GLU A 75 -0.66 0.89 10.92
CA GLU A 75 0.11 -0.11 11.63
C GLU A 75 1.13 0.52 12.58
N ARG A 76 0.95 0.28 13.89
CA ARG A 76 1.83 0.85 14.94
C ARG A 76 3.29 0.37 14.83
N HIS A 77 3.51 -0.84 14.31
CA HIS A 77 4.85 -1.39 14.19
C HIS A 77 5.67 -0.71 13.07
N ILE A 78 5.01 -0.08 12.09
CA ILE A 78 5.71 0.74 11.09
C ILE A 78 6.26 2.01 11.76
N GLY A 79 5.46 2.68 12.58
CA GLY A 79 5.92 3.83 13.39
C GLY A 79 7.11 3.45 14.28
N PHE A 80 7.02 2.32 14.99
CA PHE A 80 8.15 1.78 15.77
C PHE A 80 9.40 1.55 14.92
N ALA A 81 9.26 0.97 13.73
CA ALA A 81 10.39 0.71 12.84
C ALA A 81 11.03 2.00 12.28
N MET A 82 10.26 3.08 12.15
CA MET A 82 10.76 4.39 11.74
C MET A 82 11.50 5.10 12.88
N GLU A 83 11.00 5.00 14.10
CA GLU A 83 11.64 5.62 15.29
C GLU A 83 12.90 4.87 15.72
N LYS A 84 12.89 3.53 15.62
CA LYS A 84 13.93 2.63 16.15
C LYS A 84 14.41 1.63 15.09
N PRO A 85 14.96 2.09 13.96
CA PRO A 85 15.29 1.21 12.83
C PRO A 85 16.31 0.12 13.16
N LEU A 86 17.20 0.35 14.14
CA LEU A 86 18.21 -0.61 14.56
C LEU A 86 17.66 -1.73 15.47
N GLU A 87 16.46 -1.57 16.04
CA GLU A 87 15.80 -2.58 16.89
C GLU A 87 14.94 -3.56 16.07
N VAL A 88 14.77 -3.28 14.78
CA VAL A 88 13.94 -4.07 13.87
C VAL A 88 14.76 -5.21 13.26
N THR A 89 14.28 -6.44 13.39
CA THR A 89 14.94 -7.65 12.86
C THR A 89 14.43 -8.08 11.48
N TRP A 90 13.38 -7.44 10.98
CA TRP A 90 12.78 -7.72 9.68
C TRP A 90 13.15 -6.67 8.63
N GLN A 91 13.04 -7.02 7.35
CA GLN A 91 13.27 -6.11 6.23
C GLN A 91 12.02 -6.08 5.34
N PRO A 92 11.31 -4.95 5.25
CA PRO A 92 10.13 -4.85 4.42
C PRO A 92 10.53 -4.98 2.95
N ARG A 93 9.73 -5.73 2.19
CA ARG A 93 9.90 -5.84 0.73
C ARG A 93 9.09 -4.80 -0.03
N ALA A 94 7.99 -4.37 0.57
CA ALA A 94 6.95 -3.52 -0.01
C ALA A 94 6.19 -2.85 1.14
N VAL A 95 5.59 -1.69 0.87
CA VAL A 95 4.62 -1.04 1.76
C VAL A 95 3.19 -1.52 1.47
N GLY A 96 2.99 -2.30 0.40
CA GLY A 96 1.70 -2.79 0.02
C GLY A 96 1.70 -3.63 -1.26
N GLY A 97 0.51 -3.92 -1.77
CA GLY A 97 0.35 -4.72 -2.98
C GLY A 97 -0.94 -4.40 -3.72
N LEU A 98 -0.83 -4.34 -5.04
CA LEU A 98 -1.94 -4.18 -5.97
C LEU A 98 -2.31 -5.53 -6.59
N THR A 99 -3.60 -5.85 -6.62
CA THR A 99 -4.14 -7.03 -7.30
C THR A 99 -5.24 -6.61 -8.28
N VAL A 100 -5.11 -7.03 -9.54
CA VAL A 100 -6.06 -6.70 -10.62
C VAL A 100 -6.68 -7.96 -11.20
N SER A 101 -7.87 -8.34 -10.76
CA SER A 101 -8.60 -9.48 -11.33
C SER A 101 -9.62 -9.03 -12.38
N LYS A 102 -10.47 -9.92 -12.93
CA LYS A 102 -11.56 -9.50 -13.81
C LYS A 102 -12.70 -8.80 -13.06
N SER A 103 -12.98 -9.26 -11.84
CA SER A 103 -14.14 -8.83 -11.04
C SER A 103 -13.82 -7.74 -10.03
N MET A 104 -12.54 -7.60 -9.66
CA MET A 104 -12.13 -6.80 -8.50
C MET A 104 -10.73 -6.24 -8.72
N THR A 105 -10.47 -5.06 -8.20
CA THR A 105 -9.17 -4.40 -8.29
C THR A 105 -8.92 -3.69 -6.98
N ASP A 106 -7.96 -4.22 -6.23
CA ASP A 106 -7.73 -3.80 -4.86
C ASP A 106 -6.26 -3.50 -4.66
N CYS A 107 -5.98 -2.48 -3.86
CA CYS A 107 -4.64 -2.19 -3.38
C CYS A 107 -4.67 -2.18 -1.85
N TYR A 108 -3.75 -2.91 -1.23
CA TYR A 108 -3.56 -2.88 0.22
C TYR A 108 -2.25 -2.15 0.51
N ILE A 109 -2.28 -1.14 1.36
CA ILE A 109 -1.12 -0.34 1.74
C ILE A 109 -1.06 -0.29 3.26
N SER A 110 0.13 -0.42 3.84
CA SER A 110 0.35 -0.22 5.26
C SER A 110 1.15 1.07 5.48
N ILE A 111 0.69 1.90 6.41
CA ILE A 111 1.31 3.17 6.80
C ILE A 111 1.43 3.27 8.33
N PRO A 112 2.24 4.21 8.87
CA PRO A 112 2.19 4.52 10.29
C PRO A 112 0.77 4.86 10.74
N PHE A 113 0.37 4.34 11.89
CA PHE A 113 -1.00 4.47 12.41
C PHE A 113 -1.44 5.93 12.56
N ASP A 114 -0.55 6.80 13.06
CA ASP A 114 -0.78 8.23 13.26
C ASP A 114 -0.98 9.01 11.96
N ALA A 115 -0.46 8.50 10.83
CA ALA A 115 -0.66 9.12 9.53
C ALA A 115 -2.10 8.99 9.00
N LEU A 116 -2.87 7.97 9.43
CA LEU A 116 -4.26 7.78 8.98
C LEU A 116 -5.13 9.01 9.24
N THR A 117 -5.08 9.57 10.45
CA THR A 117 -5.90 10.72 10.84
C THR A 117 -5.51 11.97 10.04
N LEU A 118 -4.22 12.15 9.77
CA LEU A 118 -3.73 13.24 8.93
C LEU A 118 -4.26 13.14 7.50
N ILE A 119 -4.20 11.93 6.92
CA ILE A 119 -4.67 11.67 5.55
C ILE A 119 -6.19 11.83 5.47
N ALA A 120 -6.94 11.26 6.41
CA ALA A 120 -8.39 11.38 6.48
C ALA A 120 -8.84 12.85 6.57
N GLY A 121 -8.20 13.66 7.43
CA GLY A 121 -8.45 15.10 7.48
C GLY A 121 -8.08 15.83 6.18
N GLY A 122 -7.04 15.37 5.49
CA GLY A 122 -6.67 15.83 4.16
C GLY A 122 -7.73 15.53 3.10
N MET A 123 -8.34 14.33 3.14
CA MET A 123 -9.42 13.93 2.24
C MET A 123 -10.69 14.72 2.51
N GLU A 124 -11.10 14.86 3.77
CA GLU A 124 -12.29 15.64 4.18
C GLU A 124 -12.25 17.08 3.65
N HIS A 125 -11.07 17.70 3.66
CA HIS A 125 -10.88 19.07 3.18
C HIS A 125 -10.50 19.18 1.69
N GLY A 126 -10.58 18.09 0.92
CA GLY A 126 -10.24 18.06 -0.50
C GLY A 126 -8.77 18.40 -0.81
N ARG A 127 -7.88 18.22 0.19
CA ARG A 127 -6.43 18.40 0.06
C ARG A 127 -5.74 17.13 -0.39
N VAL A 128 -6.38 15.98 -0.24
CA VAL A 128 -5.98 14.70 -0.83
C VAL A 128 -7.06 14.30 -1.83
N ARG A 129 -6.73 14.34 -3.11
CA ARG A 129 -7.61 13.94 -4.22
C ARG A 129 -7.03 12.81 -5.05
N PHE A 130 -5.73 12.59 -4.93
CA PHE A 130 -5.03 11.53 -5.63
C PHE A 130 -4.24 10.70 -4.64
N VAL A 131 -4.25 9.39 -4.87
CA VAL A 131 -3.34 8.45 -4.23
C VAL A 131 -2.43 7.90 -5.32
N THR A 132 -1.13 8.12 -5.17
CA THR A 132 -0.13 7.62 -6.11
C THR A 132 0.67 6.50 -5.47
N PHE A 133 0.98 5.48 -6.28
CA PHE A 133 1.76 4.33 -5.88
C PHE A 133 2.94 4.20 -6.82
N PHE A 134 4.11 3.92 -6.27
CA PHE A 134 5.26 3.51 -7.06
C PHE A 134 5.72 2.12 -6.62
N GLY A 135 5.94 1.25 -7.59
CA GLY A 135 6.27 -0.14 -7.31
C GLY A 135 6.59 -0.90 -8.57
N GLU A 136 6.31 -2.19 -8.56
CA GLU A 136 6.55 -3.06 -9.70
C GLU A 136 5.43 -2.97 -10.73
N ALA A 137 5.74 -3.16 -12.00
CA ALA A 137 4.75 -3.38 -13.03
C ALA A 137 3.96 -4.67 -12.76
N LEU A 138 2.66 -4.65 -13.08
CA LEU A 138 1.77 -5.79 -12.90
C LEU A 138 2.30 -7.05 -13.60
N TYR A 139 2.58 -8.08 -12.79
CA TYR A 139 2.93 -9.41 -13.25
C TYR A 139 1.96 -10.44 -12.67
N ARG A 140 1.33 -11.25 -13.54
CA ARG A 140 0.26 -12.18 -13.13
C ARG A 140 -0.78 -11.49 -12.26
N ASN A 141 -1.22 -10.30 -12.70
CA ASN A 141 -2.26 -9.51 -12.03
C ASN A 141 -1.89 -9.01 -10.64
N LYS A 142 -0.61 -9.01 -10.27
CA LYS A 142 -0.12 -8.53 -8.98
C LYS A 142 1.08 -7.61 -9.15
N ALA A 143 1.21 -6.63 -8.26
CA ALA A 143 2.37 -5.75 -8.17
C ALA A 143 2.68 -5.47 -6.70
N ASP A 144 3.96 -5.50 -6.35
CA ASP A 144 4.43 -5.05 -5.04
C ASP A 144 4.60 -3.53 -5.08
N ILE A 145 4.02 -2.83 -4.10
CA ILE A 145 4.07 -1.37 -3.99
C ILE A 145 5.16 -0.98 -2.99
N ARG A 146 6.04 -0.05 -3.37
CA ARG A 146 7.20 0.36 -2.56
C ARG A 146 7.05 1.73 -1.92
N SER A 147 6.24 2.60 -2.50
CA SER A 147 5.83 3.85 -1.87
C SER A 147 4.38 4.19 -2.21
N VAL A 148 3.81 5.00 -1.34
CA VAL A 148 2.49 5.61 -1.49
C VAL A 148 2.64 7.11 -1.21
N SER A 149 1.95 7.94 -1.98
CA SER A 149 1.82 9.37 -1.71
C SER A 149 0.37 9.81 -1.80
N PHE A 150 0.04 10.87 -1.07
CA PHE A 150 -1.29 11.45 -0.98
C PHE A 150 -1.21 12.90 -1.42
N GLU A 151 -1.87 13.23 -2.52
CA GLU A 151 -1.63 14.46 -3.27
C GLU A 151 -2.93 15.20 -3.57
N ARG A 152 -2.86 16.54 -3.61
CA ARG A 152 -4.00 17.39 -3.99
C ARG A 152 -4.26 17.38 -5.48
N SER A 153 -3.18 17.35 -6.26
CA SER A 153 -3.17 17.45 -7.71
C SER A 153 -2.16 16.47 -8.24
N TYR A 154 -2.51 15.81 -9.33
CA TYR A 154 -1.64 14.88 -10.03
C TYR A 154 -1.17 15.49 -11.35
N VAL A 155 0.15 15.49 -11.58
CA VAL A 155 0.76 15.85 -12.87
C VAL A 155 1.47 14.59 -13.37
N PRO A 156 1.05 14.01 -14.50
CA PRO A 156 1.74 12.86 -15.08
C PRO A 156 3.20 13.22 -15.35
N GLU A 157 4.13 12.30 -15.06
CA GLU A 157 5.52 12.49 -15.47
C GLU A 157 5.58 12.36 -17.00
N GLU A 158 6.02 13.42 -17.69
CA GLU A 158 6.37 13.34 -19.11
C GLU A 158 7.58 12.41 -19.22
N ASN A 159 7.38 11.21 -19.79
CA ASN A 159 8.49 10.33 -20.12
C ASN A 159 9.19 10.90 -21.37
N ASP A 160 10.34 11.55 -21.17
CA ASP A 160 11.32 11.89 -22.22
C ASP A 160 11.92 10.64 -22.89
#